data_AF-A0A9D4PD23-F1
#
_entry.id   AF-A0A9D4PD23-F1
#
_cell.length_a   1.000
_cell.length_b   1.000
_cell.length_c   1.000
_cell.angle_alpha   90.00
_cell.angle_beta   90.00
_cell.angle_gamma   90.00
#
_symmetry.space_group_name_H-M   'P 1'
#
loop_
_entity.id
_entity.type
_entity.pdbx_description
1 polymer ?
#
loop_
_entity_poly.entity_id
_entity_poly.type
_entity_poly.pdbx_seq_one_letter_code
_entity_poly.pdbx_strand_id
1 'polypeptide(L)'
;MNLHFSTVESLWQDLWGSASSDCGEQEKGLSQSKLRLLSKCEAVQKFVQHADYQFYQNLVDVLIPDVLRPIPSSLTQAIRNFAKSLEGWLTSAMQGCPEDMVKIKVLCPFLVRDAE
;
A
#
# COMPACT_ATOMS: atom_id res chain seq x y z
N MET A 1 17.57 -6.67 -12.35
CA MET A 1 16.55 -6.93 -11.30
C MET A 1 15.17 -6.85 -11.95
N ASN A 2 14.30 -7.84 -11.73
CA ASN A 2 12.90 -7.75 -12.14
C ASN A 2 12.09 -7.28 -10.93
N LEU A 3 11.58 -6.05 -10.98
CA LEU A 3 10.71 -5.52 -9.94
C LEU A 3 9.26 -5.90 -10.29
N HIS A 4 8.67 -6.80 -9.50
CA HIS A 4 7.30 -7.28 -9.68
C HIS A 4 6.30 -6.34 -8.99
N PHE A 5 6.21 -5.10 -9.50
CA PHE A 5 5.35 -4.06 -8.90
C PHE A 5 3.86 -4.43 -8.88
N SER A 6 3.39 -5.26 -9.81
CA SER A 6 2.01 -5.77 -9.83
C SER A 6 1.69 -6.64 -8.62
N THR A 7 2.68 -7.22 -7.94
CA THR A 7 2.46 -7.96 -6.69
C THR A 7 1.97 -7.04 -5.56
N VAL A 8 2.36 -5.76 -5.57
CA VAL A 8 1.87 -4.78 -4.59
C VAL A 8 0.37 -4.55 -4.76
N GLU A 9 -0.10 -4.44 -6.00
CA GLU A 9 -1.53 -4.36 -6.31
C GLU A 9 -2.29 -5.57 -5.77
N SER A 10 -1.82 -6.79 -6.06
CA SER A 10 -2.46 -8.01 -5.58
C SER A 10 -2.52 -8.06 -4.05
N LEU A 11 -1.43 -7.72 -3.35
CA LEU A 11 -1.39 -7.71 -1.89
C LEU A 11 -2.39 -6.71 -1.28
N TRP A 12 -2.55 -5.53 -1.89
CA TRP A 12 -3.55 -4.57 -1.44
C TRP A 12 -4.97 -5.04 -1.71
N GLN A 13 -5.23 -5.64 -2.87
CA GLN A 13 -6.55 -6.19 -3.19
C GLN A 13 -6.93 -7.35 -2.27
N ASP A 14 -5.98 -8.22 -1.92
CA ASP A 14 -6.20 -9.34 -1.00
C ASP A 14 -6.50 -8.86 0.42
N LEU A 15 -5.80 -7.81 0.87
CA LEU A 15 -5.97 -7.26 2.22
C LEU A 15 -7.22 -6.37 2.33
N TRP A 16 -7.35 -5.38 1.46
CA TRP A 16 -8.36 -4.32 1.58
C TRP A 16 -9.60 -4.54 0.69
N GLY A 17 -9.41 -5.20 -0.45
CA GLY A 17 -10.45 -5.42 -1.44
C GLY A 17 -11.57 -6.35 -0.94
N SER A 18 -12.70 -6.31 -1.63
CA SER A 18 -13.89 -7.13 -1.32
C SER A 18 -13.82 -8.55 -1.87
N ALA A 19 -12.75 -8.90 -2.61
CA ALA A 19 -12.65 -10.17 -3.31
C ALA A 19 -12.41 -11.38 -2.39
N SER A 20 -12.04 -11.17 -1.11
CA SER A 20 -12.17 -12.17 -0.05
C SER A 20 -13.65 -12.31 0.33
N SER A 21 -14.42 -12.81 -0.63
CA SER A 21 -15.74 -13.34 -0.37
C SER A 21 -15.61 -14.37 0.74
N ASP A 22 -16.45 -14.23 1.75
CA ASP A 22 -16.63 -15.03 2.96
C ASP A 22 -17.07 -16.49 2.63
N CYS A 23 -16.42 -17.09 1.64
CA CYS A 23 -16.76 -18.36 1.02
C CYS A 23 -15.77 -19.41 1.49
N GLY A 24 -16.14 -20.07 2.60
CA GLY A 24 -15.64 -21.40 2.90
C GLY A 24 -14.77 -21.45 4.13
N GLU A 25 -15.43 -21.77 5.23
CA GLU A 25 -14.99 -22.66 6.31
C GLU A 25 -13.48 -22.85 6.47
N GLN A 26 -12.99 -22.37 7.63
CA GLN A 26 -11.65 -22.54 8.22
C GLN A 26 -10.68 -21.35 8.08
N GLU A 27 -11.13 -20.14 8.44
CA GLU A 27 -10.24 -19.00 8.57
C GLU A 27 -9.31 -19.15 9.80
N LYS A 28 -8.04 -19.50 9.57
CA LYS A 28 -6.93 -19.20 10.50
C LYS A 28 -6.56 -17.70 10.49
N GLY A 29 -7.26 -16.87 9.72
CA GLY A 29 -6.95 -15.46 9.46
C GLY A 29 -8.02 -14.47 9.92
N LEU A 30 -7.79 -13.18 9.61
CA LEU A 30 -8.69 -12.08 9.92
C LEU A 30 -9.68 -11.86 8.76
N SER A 31 -10.97 -12.08 9.00
CA SER A 31 -12.01 -11.81 8.01
C SER A 31 -12.05 -10.33 7.58
N GLN A 32 -12.51 -10.09 6.36
CA GLN A 32 -12.60 -8.73 5.82
C GLN A 32 -13.49 -7.83 6.70
N SER A 33 -14.65 -8.33 7.11
CA SER A 33 -15.58 -7.64 8.01
C SER A 33 -14.93 -7.22 9.35
N LYS A 34 -14.11 -8.09 9.95
CA LYS A 34 -13.33 -7.75 11.16
C LYS A 34 -12.25 -6.71 10.86
N LEU A 35 -11.57 -6.80 9.72
CA LEU A 35 -10.58 -5.81 9.30
C LEU A 35 -11.20 -4.42 9.11
N ARG A 36 -12.39 -4.30 8.49
CA ARG A 36 -13.08 -3.00 8.36
C ARG A 36 -13.46 -2.41 9.72
N LEU A 37 -13.83 -3.26 10.69
CA LEU A 37 -14.12 -2.80 12.05
C LEU A 37 -12.85 -2.30 12.75
N LEU A 38 -11.76 -3.08 12.68
CA LEU A 38 -10.47 -2.70 13.23
C LEU A 38 -9.90 -1.44 12.60
N SER A 39 -10.20 -1.19 11.32
CA SER A 39 -9.76 0.01 10.60
C SER A 39 -10.36 1.31 11.14
N LYS A 40 -11.37 1.24 12.01
CA LYS A 40 -11.91 2.40 12.75
C LYS A 40 -11.13 2.68 14.04
N CYS A 41 -10.28 1.76 14.50
CA CYS A 41 -9.46 1.94 15.69
C CYS A 41 -8.25 2.81 15.36
N GLU A 42 -8.06 3.86 16.15
CA GLU A 42 -6.95 4.81 15.96
C GLU A 42 -5.56 4.13 16.06
N ALA A 43 -5.41 3.12 16.93
CA ALA A 43 -4.16 2.39 17.06
C ALA A 43 -3.82 1.60 15.77
N VAL A 44 -4.83 1.00 15.14
CA VAL A 44 -4.67 0.28 13.87
C VAL A 44 -4.38 1.26 12.73
N GLN A 45 -5.08 2.39 12.72
CA GLN A 45 -4.83 3.49 11.79
C GLN A 45 -3.38 4.00 11.86
N LYS A 46 -2.86 4.27 13.07
CA LYS A 46 -1.46 4.66 13.30
C LYS A 46 -0.48 3.57 12.87
N PHE A 47 -0.80 2.30 13.14
CA PHE A 47 0.02 1.17 12.69
C PHE A 47 0.11 1.09 11.17
N VAL A 48 -1.02 1.21 10.47
CA VAL A 48 -1.06 1.21 8.99
C VAL A 48 -0.26 2.38 8.43
N GLN A 49 -0.41 3.58 9.01
CA GLN A 49 0.36 4.75 8.62
C GLN A 49 1.88 4.52 8.76
N HIS A 50 2.31 3.94 9.89
CA HIS A 50 3.71 3.61 10.11
C HIS A 50 4.23 2.56 9.12
N ALA A 51 3.44 1.53 8.86
CA ALA A 51 3.79 0.48 7.88
C ALA A 51 3.96 1.06 6.47
N ASP A 52 3.09 1.99 6.06
CA ASP A 52 3.22 2.69 4.78
C ASP A 52 4.46 3.56 4.72
N TYR A 53 4.74 4.32 5.78
CA TYR A 53 5.97 5.11 5.86
C TYR A 53 7.21 4.22 5.70
N GLN A 54 7.28 3.09 6.40
CA GLN A 54 8.37 2.13 6.26
C GLN A 54 8.45 1.55 4.84
N PHE A 55 7.32 1.27 4.20
CA PHE A 55 7.31 0.82 2.80
C PHE A 55 7.89 1.88 1.84
N TYR A 56 7.47 3.14 1.98
CA TYR A 56 8.00 4.24 1.17
C TYR A 56 9.48 4.50 1.45
N GLN A 57 9.90 4.42 2.72
CA GLN A 57 11.31 4.58 3.09
C GLN A 57 12.16 3.46 2.48
N ASN A 58 11.72 2.20 2.55
CA ASN A 58 12.41 1.09 1.89
C ASN A 58 12.48 1.27 0.37
N LEU A 59 11.45 1.83 -0.26
CA LEU A 59 11.49 2.15 -1.68
C LEU A 59 12.58 3.19 -1.97
N VAL A 60 12.67 4.25 -1.16
CA VAL A 60 13.72 5.27 -1.26
C VAL A 60 15.11 4.67 -1.05
N ASP A 61 15.29 3.85 -0.02
CA ASP A 61 16.57 3.22 0.32
C ASP A 61 17.03 2.20 -0.71
N VAL A 62 16.10 1.56 -1.44
CA VAL A 62 16.43 0.69 -2.57
C VAL A 62 16.75 1.51 -3.81
N LEU A 63 16.02 2.61 -4.06
CA LEU A 63 16.15 3.39 -5.28
C LEU A 63 17.32 4.40 -5.26
N ILE A 64 17.64 5.04 -4.12
CA ILE A 64 18.67 6.09 -4.03
C ILE A 64 20.12 5.58 -4.19
N PRO A 65 20.56 4.51 -3.53
CA PRO A 65 21.95 4.05 -3.65
C PRO A 65 22.37 3.71 -5.08
N ASP A 66 21.40 3.42 -5.95
CA ASP A 66 21.59 3.11 -7.37
C ASP A 66 21.43 4.32 -8.31
N VAL A 67 20.97 5.50 -7.85
CA VAL A 67 20.81 6.68 -8.73
C VAL A 67 22.13 7.41 -9.06
N LEU A 68 23.22 7.10 -8.34
CA LEU A 68 24.55 7.64 -8.64
C LEU A 68 25.23 6.92 -9.81
N ARG A 69 24.75 5.72 -10.19
CA ARG A 69 25.15 5.02 -11.41
C ARG A 69 24.07 5.22 -12.48
N PRO A 70 24.39 5.14 -13.78
CA PRO A 70 23.39 5.25 -14.82
C PRO A 70 22.30 4.18 -14.66
N ILE A 71 21.07 4.61 -14.35
CA ILE A 71 19.93 3.71 -14.16
C ILE A 71 19.51 3.13 -15.52
N PRO A 72 19.37 1.79 -15.66
CA PRO A 72 18.85 1.19 -16.88
C PRO A 72 17.50 1.79 -17.27
N SER A 73 17.33 2.17 -18.54
CA SER A 73 16.11 2.83 -19.04
C SER A 73 14.84 2.01 -18.79
N SER A 74 14.94 0.68 -18.84
CA SER A 74 13.86 -0.26 -18.53
C SER A 74 13.42 -0.18 -17.07
N LEU A 75 14.37 -0.06 -16.14
CA LEU A 75 14.10 0.08 -14.71
C LEU A 75 13.43 1.42 -14.40
N THR A 76 13.94 2.51 -14.98
CA THR A 76 13.31 3.83 -14.86
C THR A 76 11.88 3.83 -15.41
N GLN A 77 11.63 3.13 -16.52
CA GLN A 77 10.28 3.00 -17.07
C GLN A 77 9.36 2.19 -16.16
N ALA A 78 9.85 1.10 -15.57
CA ALA A 78 9.09 0.28 -14.63
C ALA A 78 8.68 1.10 -13.38
N ILE A 79 9.61 1.89 -12.82
CA ILE A 79 9.34 2.79 -11.68
C ILE A 79 8.32 3.87 -12.05
N ARG A 80 8.44 4.48 -13.24
CA ARG A 80 7.44 5.47 -13.70
C ARG A 80 6.06 4.86 -13.87
N ASN A 81 5.99 3.66 -14.43
CA ASN A 81 4.71 2.95 -14.59
C ASN A 81 4.11 2.60 -13.22
N PHE A 82 4.94 2.11 -12.29
CA PHE A 82 4.53 1.86 -10.91
C PHE A 82 3.94 3.11 -10.23
N ALA A 83 4.68 4.23 -10.25
CA ALA A 83 4.23 5.47 -9.64
C ALA A 83 2.91 5.99 -10.23
N LYS A 84 2.71 5.84 -11.55
CA LYS A 84 1.45 6.21 -12.22
C LYS A 84 0.27 5.33 -11.84
N SER A 85 0.49 4.04 -11.63
CA SER A 85 -0.57 3.08 -11.32
C SER A 85 -0.90 3.00 -9.83
N LEU A 86 0.03 3.43 -8.96
CA LEU A 86 -0.06 3.29 -7.51
C LEU A 86 -1.37 3.81 -6.92
N GLU A 87 -1.73 5.06 -7.24
CA GLU A 87 -2.93 5.72 -6.71
C GLU A 87 -4.20 4.98 -7.15
N GLY A 88 -4.27 4.54 -8.40
CA GLY A 88 -5.40 3.79 -8.95
C GLY A 88 -5.57 2.43 -8.28
N TRP A 89 -4.47 1.67 -8.13
CA TRP A 89 -4.47 0.38 -7.44
C TRP A 89 -4.91 0.51 -5.99
N LEU A 90 -4.38 1.51 -5.28
CA LEU A 90 -4.69 1.72 -3.88
C LEU A 90 -6.13 2.18 -3.68
N THR A 91 -6.60 3.13 -4.49
CA THR A 91 -8.00 3.61 -4.44
C THR A 91 -8.98 2.48 -4.73
N SER A 92 -8.66 1.61 -5.69
CA SER A 92 -9.47 0.44 -5.99
C SER A 92 -9.52 -0.55 -4.82
N ALA A 93 -8.37 -0.87 -4.23
CA ALA A 93 -8.29 -1.81 -3.11
C ALA A 93 -9.01 -1.28 -1.85
N MET A 94 -9.00 0.04 -1.64
CA MET A 94 -9.61 0.68 -0.48
C MET A 94 -11.14 0.83 -0.58
N GLN A 95 -11.79 0.33 -1.65
CA GLN A 95 -13.24 0.40 -1.79
C GLN A 95 -13.97 -0.26 -0.60
N GLY A 96 -14.93 0.49 -0.05
CA GLY A 96 -15.71 0.11 1.13
C GLY A 96 -14.95 0.20 2.46
N CYS A 97 -13.69 0.65 2.49
CA CYS A 97 -12.99 0.89 3.76
C CYS A 97 -13.54 2.16 4.44
N PRO A 98 -13.45 2.26 5.78
CA PRO A 98 -13.84 3.49 6.48
C PRO A 98 -13.06 4.71 5.98
N GLU A 99 -13.72 5.85 5.81
CA GLU A 99 -13.13 7.06 5.24
C GLU A 99 -11.83 7.49 5.95
N ASP A 100 -11.76 7.36 7.27
CA ASP A 100 -10.57 7.77 8.03
C ASP A 100 -9.35 6.91 7.69
N MET A 101 -9.54 5.61 7.47
CA MET A 101 -8.47 4.72 6.98
C MET A 101 -8.11 5.04 5.53
N VAL A 102 -9.09 5.37 4.68
CA VAL A 102 -8.84 5.81 3.29
C VAL A 102 -7.99 7.08 3.27
N LYS A 103 -8.30 8.07 4.12
CA LYS A 103 -7.52 9.31 4.26
C LYS A 103 -6.07 9.01 4.65
N ILE A 104 -5.85 8.11 5.61
CA ILE A 104 -4.50 7.70 6.02
C ILE A 104 -3.76 7.06 4.85
N LYS A 105 -4.42 6.13 4.16
CA LYS A 105 -3.79 5.28 3.15
C LYS A 105 -3.50 6.03 1.84
N VAL A 106 -4.42 6.90 1.41
CA VAL A 106 -4.39 7.57 0.09
C VAL A 106 -3.87 9.00 0.18
N LEU A 107 -4.23 9.75 1.22
CA LEU A 107 -3.93 11.19 1.30
C LEU A 107 -2.72 11.51 2.19
N CYS A 108 -2.42 10.64 3.16
CA CYS A 108 -1.35 10.86 4.14
C CYS A 108 0.09 10.42 3.75
N PRO A 109 0.39 9.76 2.60
CA PRO A 109 1.79 9.48 2.22
C PRO A 109 2.70 10.72 2.18
N PHE A 110 2.13 11.92 2.02
CA PHE A 110 2.88 13.17 1.84
C PHE A 110 2.92 14.10 3.06
N LEU A 111 2.08 13.88 4.08
CA LEU A 111 1.92 14.81 5.21
C LEU A 111 2.88 14.56 6.39
N VAL A 112 3.62 13.45 6.38
CA VAL A 112 4.57 13.12 7.47
C VAL A 112 5.89 13.90 7.35
N ARG A 113 6.18 14.54 6.21
CA ARG A 113 7.39 15.35 6.03
C ARG A 113 7.32 16.75 6.64
N ASP A 114 6.13 17.22 7.02
CA ASP A 114 5.93 18.57 7.57
C ASP A 114 5.76 18.59 9.10
N ALA A 115 5.98 17.46 9.78
CA ALA A 115 5.78 17.31 11.23
C ALA A 115 7.07 17.13 12.04
N GLU A 116 8.25 17.29 11.43
CA GLU A 116 9.56 17.34 12.11
C GLU A 116 10.24 18.70 11.93
#